data_AF-A0A8X7QPK0-F1
#
_entry.id   AF-A0A8X7QPK0-F1
#
_cell.length_a   1.000
_cell.length_b   1.000
_cell.length_c   1.000
_cell.angle_alpha   90.00
_cell.angle_beta   90.00
_cell.angle_gamma   90.00
#
_symmetry.space_group_name_H-M   'P 1'
#
loop_
_entity.id
_entity.type
_entity.pdbx_description
1 polymer ?
#
loop_
_entity_poly.entity_id
_entity_poly.type
_entity_poly.pdbx_seq_one_letter_code
_entity_poly.pdbx_strand_id
1 'polypeptide(L)'
;MASATQLLSQPPSLRVNPNRYQSSIPRISVLSLNSTSKPLNRLSVKAAAASQNSVKTLTKDAFKHCFKKSSDGFLYCEGTKKTFYLYSKPQITRNVEAYKEALEGVRSVIGYAIKANNNLKILEHLRSKGCGAVLVSGNELRLALIAGFDPTKCIFNGNGKLLEDLVLAAQEGVFVNVDSEFDLENIVEASRISGKQVNVLLRINPDVDPQVHPYVATGNKNSKFGIRNEKLQWFLDEVKAHPNELKLVGAHCHLGSTITKVDIFRDAAVLMVEYIDEIRRQGFEVSYLNIGGGLGIDYYHAGAVLPTPMDLINTVRELVLSRDLNLIIEPGRSLIANTCCFVNHVTGVKTNGTKNFIVIDGSMAELIRPSLYDAYQHIELVSPPAPEAEVSKFDVVGPGAGLVVHDAGAYCMSMASTYNLKMRPPEYWVEDDGSITKIRHAETFEDHLRFFNGL
;
A
#
# COMPACT_ATOMS: atom_id res chain seq x y z
N MET A 1 6.59 10.40 -5.95
CA MET A 1 6.70 10.46 -7.42
C MET A 1 6.98 11.90 -7.80
N ALA A 2 7.95 12.17 -8.67
CA ALA A 2 8.07 13.50 -9.25
C ALA A 2 6.93 13.72 -10.26
N SER A 3 6.29 14.89 -10.22
CA SER A 3 5.41 15.35 -11.30
C SER A 3 6.22 16.24 -12.21
N ALA A 4 6.23 15.96 -13.52
CA ALA A 4 6.85 16.84 -14.50
C ALA A 4 5.87 17.99 -14.81
N THR A 5 6.09 19.17 -14.22
CA THR A 5 5.29 20.35 -14.52
C THR A 5 5.66 20.87 -15.91
N GLN A 6 4.72 20.78 -16.86
CA GLN A 6 4.84 21.31 -18.22
C GLN A 6 3.66 22.24 -18.54
N LEU A 7 3.90 23.25 -19.37
CA LEU A 7 2.83 24.13 -19.88
C LEU A 7 2.07 23.39 -20.98
N LEU A 8 0.79 23.11 -20.75
CA LEU A 8 -0.11 22.43 -21.69
C LEU A 8 -1.39 23.26 -21.87
N SER A 9 -1.96 23.24 -23.08
CA SER A 9 -3.26 23.86 -23.36
C SER A 9 -4.40 22.97 -22.87
N GLN A 10 -5.36 23.55 -22.15
CA GLN A 10 -6.58 22.84 -21.75
C GLN A 10 -7.61 22.83 -22.89
N PRO A 11 -8.22 21.68 -23.24
CA PRO A 11 -9.29 21.62 -24.23
C PRO A 11 -10.55 22.37 -23.75
N PRO A 12 -11.34 22.98 -24.66
CA PRO A 12 -12.47 23.84 -24.29
C PRO A 12 -13.57 23.19 -23.43
N SER A 13 -13.69 21.86 -23.49
CA SER A 13 -14.67 21.07 -22.73
C SER A 13 -14.40 20.99 -21.23
N LEU A 14 -13.19 21.32 -20.76
CA LEU A 14 -12.83 21.34 -19.33
C LEU A 14 -13.06 22.69 -18.65
N ARG A 15 -13.83 23.60 -19.26
CA ARG A 15 -14.20 24.88 -18.64
C ARG A 15 -15.21 24.66 -17.52
N VAL A 16 -14.71 24.51 -16.28
CA VAL A 16 -15.50 24.70 -15.06
C VAL A 16 -16.23 26.04 -15.15
N ASN A 17 -17.56 26.00 -15.19
CA ASN A 17 -18.38 27.18 -15.44
C ASN A 17 -18.38 28.10 -14.20
N PRO A 18 -17.77 29.30 -14.22
CA PRO A 18 -17.58 30.10 -13.01
C PRO A 18 -18.89 30.60 -12.39
N ASN A 19 -19.96 30.68 -13.18
CA ASN A 19 -21.18 31.39 -12.85
C ASN A 19 -22.19 30.59 -11.99
N ARG A 20 -21.84 29.42 -11.45
CA ARG A 20 -22.65 28.73 -10.43
C ARG A 20 -22.37 29.19 -8.99
N TYR A 21 -21.34 30.01 -8.75
CA TYR A 21 -20.94 30.44 -7.41
C TYR A 21 -21.29 31.90 -7.10
N GLN A 22 -22.54 32.13 -6.69
CA GLN A 22 -22.92 33.28 -5.88
C GLN A 22 -23.87 32.86 -4.74
N SER A 23 -23.30 32.58 -3.58
CA SER A 23 -24.03 32.55 -2.30
C SER A 23 -23.49 33.66 -1.38
N SER A 24 -24.40 34.37 -0.73
CA SER A 24 -24.13 35.60 0.01
C SER A 24 -23.69 35.31 1.44
N ILE A 25 -22.47 35.75 1.80
CA ILE A 25 -21.95 35.68 3.16
C ILE A 25 -22.25 37.01 3.88
N PRO A 26 -23.07 37.05 4.95
CA PRO A 26 -23.16 38.22 5.81
C PRO A 26 -21.97 38.28 6.78
N ARG A 27 -21.41 39.48 6.97
CA ARG A 27 -20.35 39.74 7.95
C ARG A 27 -20.89 39.57 9.37
N ILE A 28 -20.19 38.81 10.20
CA ILE A 28 -20.40 38.79 11.66
C ILE A 28 -19.23 39.51 12.34
N SER A 29 -19.55 40.40 13.29
CA SER A 29 -18.61 41.22 14.03
C SER A 29 -17.94 40.47 15.18
N VAL A 30 -16.66 40.79 15.42
CA VAL A 30 -15.89 40.27 16.55
C VAL A 30 -16.37 40.90 17.86
N LEU A 31 -16.67 40.08 18.87
CA LEU A 31 -16.88 40.51 20.25
C LEU A 31 -15.88 39.80 21.16
N SER A 32 -15.11 40.58 21.91
CA SER A 32 -14.21 40.10 22.95
C SER A 32 -14.98 39.75 24.22
N LEU A 33 -14.61 38.65 24.88
CA LEU A 33 -15.06 38.34 26.24
C LEU A 33 -13.88 37.93 27.12
N ASN A 34 -13.90 38.46 28.35
CA ASN A 34 -12.78 38.43 29.28
C ASN A 34 -12.69 37.14 30.09
N SER A 35 -11.49 36.95 30.66
CA SER A 35 -11.15 35.90 31.61
C SER A 35 -12.04 35.87 32.87
N THR A 36 -12.32 34.66 33.36
CA THR A 36 -12.30 34.37 34.80
C THR A 36 -11.77 32.96 35.04
N SER A 37 -10.73 32.84 35.86
CA SER A 37 -10.21 31.56 36.35
C SER A 37 -10.69 31.31 37.79
N LYS A 38 -11.04 30.06 38.11
CA LYS A 38 -11.20 29.58 39.48
C LYS A 38 -10.51 28.22 39.64
N PRO A 39 -9.86 27.93 40.78
CA PRO A 39 -9.07 26.73 40.96
C PRO A 39 -9.93 25.51 41.32
N LEU A 40 -9.49 24.33 40.91
CA LEU A 40 -10.05 23.04 41.34
C LEU A 40 -9.13 22.36 42.35
N ASN A 41 -9.73 21.75 43.37
CA ASN A 41 -9.03 21.23 44.55
C ASN A 41 -8.17 20.00 44.25
N ARG A 42 -7.00 19.93 44.91
CA ARG A 42 -6.22 18.70 45.03
C ARG A 42 -6.96 17.70 45.93
N LEU A 43 -7.29 16.53 45.40
CA LEU A 43 -7.68 15.36 46.19
C LEU A 43 -6.54 14.34 46.15
N SER A 44 -5.93 14.08 47.31
CA SER A 44 -4.94 13.03 47.50
C SER A 44 -5.62 11.68 47.71
N VAL A 45 -5.41 10.73 46.80
CA VAL A 45 -5.84 9.34 46.99
C VAL A 45 -4.66 8.49 47.46
N LYS A 46 -4.86 7.76 48.55
CA LYS A 46 -3.85 6.87 49.15
C LYS A 46 -3.62 5.66 48.26
N ALA A 47 -2.37 5.24 48.12
CA ALA A 47 -2.03 3.95 47.54
C ALA A 47 -2.56 2.80 48.43
N ALA A 48 -3.35 1.91 47.85
CA ALA A 48 -3.72 0.63 48.45
C ALA A 48 -2.96 -0.49 47.71
N ALA A 49 -2.32 -1.38 48.44
CA ALA A 49 -1.55 -2.48 47.86
C ALA A 49 -2.49 -3.51 47.20
N ALA A 50 -2.28 -3.78 45.92
CA ALA A 50 -2.94 -4.87 45.20
C ALA A 50 -2.05 -6.13 45.21
N SER A 51 -2.68 -7.28 45.42
CA SER A 51 -2.02 -8.59 45.55
C SER A 51 -1.28 -9.02 44.28
N GLN A 52 -0.16 -9.72 44.47
CA GLN A 52 0.57 -10.39 43.41
C GLN A 52 -0.31 -11.46 42.74
N ASN A 53 -0.81 -11.18 41.54
CA ASN A 53 -1.25 -12.21 40.59
C ASN A 53 -0.22 -12.29 39.46
N SER A 54 0.22 -13.52 39.17
CA SER A 54 1.29 -13.80 38.22
C SER A 54 0.90 -13.41 36.79
N VAL A 55 1.41 -12.26 36.33
CA VAL A 55 1.36 -11.89 34.90
C VAL A 55 2.22 -12.89 34.15
N LYS A 56 1.59 -13.77 33.36
CA LYS A 56 2.30 -14.59 32.37
C LYS A 56 3.03 -13.65 31.42
N THR A 57 4.35 -13.70 31.42
CA THR A 57 5.19 -12.94 30.50
C THR A 57 4.95 -13.46 29.09
N LEU A 58 4.08 -12.77 28.34
CA LEU A 58 3.99 -12.95 26.89
C LEU A 58 5.32 -12.51 26.31
N THR A 59 6.14 -13.48 25.91
CA THR A 59 7.39 -13.24 25.20
C THR A 59 7.08 -12.48 23.92
N LYS A 60 7.65 -11.29 23.76
CA LYS A 60 7.65 -10.57 22.48
C LYS A 60 8.34 -11.45 21.44
N ASP A 61 7.56 -12.11 20.60
CA ASP A 61 8.09 -12.80 19.43
C ASP A 61 8.61 -11.73 18.46
N ALA A 62 9.94 -11.55 18.46
CA ALA A 62 10.60 -10.71 17.48
C ALA A 62 10.31 -11.23 16.07
N PHE A 63 10.14 -10.32 15.11
CA PHE A 63 9.71 -10.67 13.75
C PHE A 63 10.75 -11.60 13.08
N LYS A 64 10.43 -12.89 12.97
CA LYS A 64 11.33 -13.92 12.42
C LYS A 64 11.27 -13.88 10.89
N HIS A 65 12.34 -13.39 10.27
CA HIS A 65 12.52 -13.43 8.80
C HIS A 65 12.43 -14.88 8.27
N CYS A 66 11.84 -15.05 7.09
CA CYS A 66 11.47 -16.37 6.56
C CYS A 66 12.61 -17.11 5.86
N PHE A 67 13.53 -16.37 5.22
CA PHE A 67 14.82 -16.92 4.81
C PHE A 67 15.75 -16.91 6.03
N LYS A 68 16.27 -18.08 6.39
CA LYS A 68 17.27 -18.24 7.44
C LYS A 68 18.44 -19.01 6.87
N LYS A 69 19.64 -18.49 7.14
CA LYS A 69 20.89 -19.21 6.98
C LYS A 69 20.88 -20.40 7.95
N SER A 70 20.94 -21.62 7.43
CA SER A 70 21.05 -22.84 8.25
C SER A 70 22.40 -22.88 8.97
N SER A 71 22.59 -23.79 9.93
CA SER A 71 23.86 -23.96 10.65
C SER A 71 25.02 -24.40 9.75
N ASP A 72 24.71 -24.92 8.56
CA ASP A 72 25.65 -25.21 7.46
C ASP A 72 26.02 -23.97 6.62
N GLY A 73 25.32 -22.85 6.80
CA GLY A 73 25.53 -21.60 6.08
C GLY A 73 24.75 -21.41 4.77
N PHE A 74 24.00 -22.40 4.30
CA PHE A 74 23.37 -22.41 2.97
C PHE A 74 21.95 -21.85 2.95
N LEU A 75 21.61 -21.24 1.81
CA LEU A 75 20.26 -20.93 1.37
C LEU A 75 19.96 -21.77 0.11
N TYR A 76 19.00 -22.68 0.18
CA TYR A 76 18.78 -23.69 -0.86
C TYR A 76 17.97 -23.16 -2.05
N CYS A 77 18.53 -23.25 -3.27
CA CYS A 77 17.74 -23.34 -4.51
C CYS A 77 18.58 -23.92 -5.66
N GLU A 78 18.53 -25.23 -5.85
CA GLU A 78 19.11 -25.88 -7.04
C GLU A 78 18.09 -25.93 -8.19
N GLY A 79 18.55 -25.78 -9.44
CA GLY A 79 17.75 -26.10 -10.64
C GLY A 79 17.56 -24.98 -11.68
N THR A 80 17.95 -23.73 -11.41
CA THR A 80 17.91 -22.64 -12.42
C THR A 80 19.23 -21.87 -12.49
N LYS A 81 19.79 -21.73 -13.70
CA LYS A 81 21.01 -20.96 -13.99
C LYS A 81 20.75 -19.49 -14.38
N LYS A 82 19.55 -18.99 -14.14
CA LYS A 82 19.11 -17.61 -14.41
C LYS A 82 18.39 -17.05 -13.19
N THR A 83 18.53 -15.74 -12.98
CA THR A 83 17.90 -14.95 -11.91
C THR A 83 16.39 -15.20 -11.80
N PHE A 84 15.87 -15.18 -10.58
CA PHE A 84 14.48 -15.49 -10.27
C PHE A 84 14.01 -14.85 -8.96
N TYR A 85 12.71 -14.65 -8.84
CA TYR A 85 12.10 -14.31 -7.56
C TYR A 85 11.68 -15.58 -6.81
N LEU A 86 12.09 -15.70 -5.55
CA LEU A 86 11.74 -16.81 -4.66
C LEU A 86 10.91 -16.26 -3.49
N TYR A 87 9.70 -16.79 -3.31
CA TYR A 87 8.74 -16.38 -2.29
C TYR A 87 8.54 -17.45 -1.21
N SER A 88 8.27 -17.06 0.03
CA SER A 88 7.82 -17.93 1.12
C SER A 88 6.31 -17.80 1.28
N LYS A 89 5.56 -18.78 0.77
CA LYS A 89 4.10 -18.84 0.94
C LYS A 89 3.66 -18.90 2.42
N PRO A 90 4.41 -19.58 3.32
CA PRO A 90 4.16 -19.50 4.77
C PRO A 90 4.30 -18.08 5.32
N GLN A 91 5.27 -17.28 4.83
CA GLN A 91 5.41 -15.89 5.28
C GLN A 91 4.27 -15.00 4.78
N ILE A 92 3.78 -15.21 3.55
CA ILE A 92 2.56 -14.53 3.05
C ILE A 92 1.40 -14.81 4.01
N THR A 93 1.22 -16.07 4.43
CA THR A 93 0.18 -16.43 5.42
C THR A 93 0.40 -15.72 6.76
N ARG A 94 1.60 -15.79 7.35
CA ARG A 94 1.88 -15.12 8.63
C ARG A 94 1.61 -13.61 8.59
N ASN A 95 1.97 -12.95 7.49
CA ASN A 95 1.72 -11.51 7.33
C ASN A 95 0.21 -11.20 7.26
N VAL A 96 -0.60 -12.05 6.61
CA VAL A 96 -2.07 -11.89 6.59
C VAL A 96 -2.69 -12.17 7.96
N GLU A 97 -2.30 -13.26 8.62
CA GLU A 97 -2.85 -13.61 9.94
C GLU A 97 -2.53 -12.53 10.99
N ALA A 98 -1.34 -11.93 10.97
CA ALA A 98 -1.00 -10.80 11.84
C ALA A 98 -1.93 -9.58 11.66
N TYR A 99 -2.45 -9.34 10.45
CA TYR A 99 -3.49 -8.32 10.22
C TYR A 99 -4.89 -8.77 10.65
N LYS A 100 -5.22 -10.06 10.51
CA LYS A 100 -6.51 -10.61 10.96
C LYS A 100 -6.62 -10.58 12.49
N GLU A 101 -5.58 -11.04 13.19
CA GLU A 101 -5.42 -10.94 14.65
C GLU A 101 -5.52 -9.48 15.12
N ALA A 102 -4.83 -8.56 14.44
CA ALA A 102 -4.92 -7.13 14.74
C ALA A 102 -6.34 -6.56 14.54
N LEU A 103 -7.14 -7.11 13.63
CA LEU A 103 -8.50 -6.66 13.32
C LEU A 103 -9.59 -7.41 14.10
N GLU A 104 -9.27 -8.34 14.99
CA GLU A 104 -10.28 -9.03 15.81
C GLU A 104 -11.16 -8.02 16.58
N GLY A 105 -12.47 -8.31 16.60
CA GLY A 105 -13.49 -7.41 17.14
C GLY A 105 -13.85 -6.20 16.27
N VAL A 106 -13.16 -5.94 15.16
CA VAL A 106 -13.44 -4.83 14.23
C VAL A 106 -13.95 -5.37 12.89
N ARG A 107 -15.18 -5.01 12.51
CA ARG A 107 -15.70 -5.31 11.16
C ARG A 107 -14.79 -4.66 10.12
N SER A 108 -14.21 -5.46 9.21
CA SER A 108 -13.10 -4.97 8.40
C SER A 108 -12.86 -5.71 7.09
N VAL A 109 -12.11 -5.05 6.19
CA VAL A 109 -11.58 -5.61 4.95
C VAL A 109 -10.07 -5.37 4.88
N ILE A 110 -9.31 -6.46 4.74
CA ILE A 110 -7.88 -6.40 4.39
C ILE A 110 -7.79 -6.35 2.87
N GLY A 111 -7.77 -5.15 2.29
CA GLY A 111 -7.65 -4.94 0.86
C GLY A 111 -6.21 -5.04 0.39
N TYR A 112 -5.79 -6.17 -0.18
CA TYR A 112 -4.42 -6.31 -0.66
C TYR A 112 -4.15 -5.42 -1.88
N ALA A 113 -3.17 -4.52 -1.79
CA ALA A 113 -2.82 -3.60 -2.87
C ALA A 113 -2.02 -4.30 -3.99
N ILE A 114 -2.73 -4.72 -5.06
CA ILE A 114 -2.19 -5.55 -6.17
C ILE A 114 -0.96 -4.92 -6.83
N LYS A 115 -0.89 -3.59 -6.94
CA LYS A 115 0.29 -2.83 -7.38
C LYS A 115 1.62 -3.21 -6.70
N ALA A 116 1.58 -3.77 -5.49
CA ALA A 116 2.77 -4.29 -4.80
C ALA A 116 3.31 -5.56 -5.47
N ASN A 117 2.44 -6.51 -5.81
CA ASN A 117 2.76 -7.74 -6.53
C ASN A 117 1.48 -8.31 -7.16
N ASN A 118 1.53 -8.58 -8.48
CA ASN A 118 0.40 -9.03 -9.29
C ASN A 118 0.56 -10.46 -9.83
N ASN A 119 1.36 -11.30 -9.15
CA ASN A 119 1.42 -12.73 -9.47
C ASN A 119 0.09 -13.43 -9.13
N LEU A 120 -0.55 -14.05 -10.13
CA LEU A 120 -1.86 -14.69 -9.99
C LEU A 120 -1.92 -15.73 -8.84
N LYS A 121 -0.87 -16.51 -8.60
CA LYS A 121 -0.88 -17.53 -7.52
C LYS A 121 -0.75 -16.92 -6.13
N ILE A 122 -0.04 -15.80 -6.00
CA ILE A 122 -0.02 -15.01 -4.77
C ILE A 122 -1.41 -14.40 -4.51
N LEU A 123 -2.08 -13.88 -5.55
CA LEU A 123 -3.44 -13.35 -5.46
C LEU A 123 -4.45 -14.43 -5.05
N GLU A 124 -4.45 -15.59 -5.72
CA GLU A 124 -5.28 -16.75 -5.39
C GLU A 124 -5.09 -17.19 -3.92
N HIS A 125 -3.85 -17.18 -3.41
CA HIS A 125 -3.52 -17.52 -2.02
C HIS A 125 -4.03 -16.48 -1.02
N LEU A 126 -3.81 -15.18 -1.28
CA LEU A 126 -4.31 -14.09 -0.43
C LEU A 126 -5.84 -14.11 -0.34
N ARG A 127 -6.53 -14.31 -1.46
CA ARG A 127 -7.98 -14.51 -1.55
C ARG A 127 -8.42 -15.73 -0.73
N SER A 128 -7.64 -16.83 -0.73
CA SER A 128 -7.93 -18.02 0.11
C SER A 128 -7.85 -17.76 1.62
N LYS A 129 -7.11 -16.73 2.04
CA LYS A 129 -7.00 -16.28 3.45
C LYS A 129 -8.05 -15.24 3.84
N GLY A 130 -8.97 -14.89 2.92
CA GLY A 130 -10.10 -14.00 3.16
C GLY A 130 -9.84 -12.52 2.85
N CYS A 131 -8.68 -12.18 2.25
CA CYS A 131 -8.38 -10.81 1.83
C CYS A 131 -9.35 -10.31 0.74
N GLY A 132 -9.58 -9.00 0.74
CA GLY A 132 -10.07 -8.25 -0.41
C GLY A 132 -8.91 -7.81 -1.33
N ALA A 133 -9.23 -7.01 -2.34
CA ALA A 133 -8.25 -6.49 -3.29
C ALA A 133 -8.36 -4.97 -3.45
N VAL A 134 -7.21 -4.31 -3.57
CA VAL A 134 -7.10 -2.87 -3.82
C VAL A 134 -6.42 -2.68 -5.18
N LEU A 135 -7.11 -1.93 -6.04
CA LEU A 135 -6.91 -1.89 -7.48
C LEU A 135 -6.55 -0.46 -7.90
N VAL A 136 -5.69 -0.30 -8.91
CA VAL A 136 -5.39 1.01 -9.54
C VAL A 136 -5.51 1.03 -11.07
N SER A 137 -6.05 -0.03 -11.67
CA SER A 137 -6.49 -0.08 -13.07
C SER A 137 -7.55 -1.16 -13.28
N GLY A 138 -8.32 -1.10 -14.36
CA GLY A 138 -9.25 -2.16 -14.73
C GLY A 138 -8.57 -3.48 -15.09
N ASN A 139 -7.28 -3.47 -15.45
CA ASN A 139 -6.51 -4.72 -15.62
C ASN A 139 -6.16 -5.38 -14.28
N GLU A 140 -5.97 -4.61 -13.21
CA GLU A 140 -5.91 -5.18 -11.85
C GLU A 140 -7.28 -5.69 -11.40
N LEU A 141 -8.38 -5.02 -11.77
CA LEU A 141 -9.74 -5.53 -11.54
C LEU A 141 -9.98 -6.87 -12.24
N ARG A 142 -9.73 -6.95 -13.55
CA ARG A 142 -9.82 -8.20 -14.33
C ARG A 142 -9.00 -9.32 -13.69
N LEU A 143 -7.77 -9.04 -13.26
CA LEU A 143 -6.90 -10.01 -12.60
C LEU A 143 -7.43 -10.43 -11.21
N ALA A 144 -8.00 -9.52 -10.44
CA ALA A 144 -8.63 -9.83 -9.15
C ALA A 144 -9.84 -10.76 -9.31
N LEU A 145 -10.68 -10.51 -10.31
CA LEU A 145 -11.83 -11.36 -10.65
C LEU A 145 -11.37 -12.76 -11.10
N ILE A 146 -10.32 -12.85 -11.93
CA ILE A 146 -9.71 -14.13 -12.35
C ILE A 146 -9.13 -14.89 -11.14
N ALA A 147 -8.55 -14.21 -10.15
CA ALA A 147 -8.07 -14.81 -8.90
C ALA A 147 -9.20 -15.19 -7.92
N GLY A 148 -10.47 -14.91 -8.27
CA GLY A 148 -11.66 -15.23 -7.49
C GLY A 148 -11.90 -14.30 -6.29
N PHE A 149 -11.42 -13.05 -6.32
CA PHE A 149 -11.76 -12.08 -5.28
C PHE A 149 -13.25 -11.71 -5.34
N ASP A 150 -13.86 -11.62 -4.16
CA ASP A 150 -15.22 -11.11 -3.96
C ASP A 150 -15.30 -9.62 -4.33
N PRO A 151 -16.10 -9.20 -5.32
CA PRO A 151 -16.22 -7.80 -5.73
C PRO A 151 -16.63 -6.87 -4.58
N THR A 152 -17.39 -7.36 -3.60
CA THR A 152 -17.79 -6.58 -2.41
C THR A 152 -16.64 -6.30 -1.44
N LYS A 153 -15.45 -6.86 -1.71
CA LYS A 153 -14.19 -6.61 -1.00
C LYS A 153 -13.12 -6.02 -1.92
N CYS A 154 -13.50 -5.56 -3.11
CA CYS A 154 -12.63 -4.89 -4.06
C CYS A 154 -12.79 -3.37 -3.97
N ILE A 155 -11.67 -2.62 -3.97
CA ILE A 155 -11.64 -1.17 -3.88
C ILE A 155 -10.79 -0.60 -5.03
N PHE A 156 -11.41 0.13 -5.94
CA PHE A 156 -10.75 0.77 -7.08
C PHE A 156 -10.34 2.21 -6.77
N ASN A 157 -9.03 2.44 -6.71
CA ASN A 157 -8.36 3.72 -6.50
C ASN A 157 -7.81 4.30 -7.81
N GLY A 158 -7.55 5.60 -7.85
CA GLY A 158 -6.72 6.22 -8.88
C GLY A 158 -7.10 7.67 -9.20
N ASN A 159 -6.10 8.50 -9.52
CA ASN A 159 -6.26 9.92 -9.88
C ASN A 159 -6.65 10.17 -11.35
N GLY A 160 -6.97 9.11 -12.08
CA GLY A 160 -7.12 9.12 -13.54
C GLY A 160 -7.67 7.79 -14.02
N LYS A 161 -8.75 7.33 -13.38
CA LYS A 161 -9.45 6.11 -13.77
C LYS A 161 -10.11 6.38 -15.12
N LEU A 162 -9.91 5.47 -16.08
CA LEU A 162 -10.52 5.59 -17.41
C LEU A 162 -12.02 5.30 -17.32
N LEU A 163 -12.83 5.93 -18.17
CA LEU A 163 -14.28 5.68 -18.22
C LEU A 163 -14.58 4.19 -18.48
N GLU A 164 -13.82 3.54 -19.36
CA GLU A 164 -13.94 2.09 -19.63
C GLU A 164 -13.64 1.20 -18.40
N ASP A 165 -12.67 1.59 -17.58
CA ASP A 165 -12.33 0.88 -16.33
C ASP A 165 -13.39 1.14 -15.25
N LEU A 166 -13.98 2.34 -15.22
CA LEU A 166 -15.09 2.70 -14.34
C LEU A 166 -16.39 1.99 -14.72
N VAL A 167 -16.68 1.82 -16.02
CA VAL A 167 -17.82 1.02 -16.50
C VAL A 167 -17.67 -0.43 -16.03
N LEU A 168 -16.48 -1.02 -16.14
CA LEU A 168 -16.21 -2.35 -15.59
C LEU A 168 -16.41 -2.38 -14.06
N ALA A 169 -15.88 -1.40 -13.33
CA ALA A 169 -16.04 -1.33 -11.88
C ALA A 169 -17.52 -1.23 -11.43
N ALA A 170 -18.32 -0.44 -12.14
CA ALA A 170 -19.75 -0.32 -11.91
C ALA A 170 -20.51 -1.61 -12.27
N GLN A 171 -20.15 -2.26 -13.40
CA GLN A 171 -20.71 -3.55 -13.81
C GLN A 171 -20.46 -4.65 -12.77
N GLU A 172 -19.26 -4.71 -12.19
CA GLU A 172 -18.87 -5.73 -11.21
C GLU A 172 -19.29 -5.38 -9.77
N GLY A 173 -19.70 -4.14 -9.51
CA GLY A 173 -20.21 -3.69 -8.21
C GLY A 173 -19.16 -3.49 -7.12
N VAL A 174 -17.91 -3.18 -7.51
CA VAL A 174 -16.81 -2.91 -6.56
C VAL A 174 -16.95 -1.51 -5.93
N PHE A 175 -16.25 -1.28 -4.81
CA PHE A 175 -16.13 0.08 -4.27
C PHE A 175 -15.22 0.93 -5.16
N VAL A 176 -15.56 2.22 -5.33
CA VAL A 176 -14.74 3.17 -6.11
C VAL A 176 -14.39 4.39 -5.26
N ASN A 177 -13.09 4.65 -5.10
CA ASN A 177 -12.61 5.83 -4.37
C ASN A 177 -12.53 7.03 -5.33
N VAL A 178 -13.27 8.10 -5.02
CA VAL A 178 -13.30 9.37 -5.77
C VAL A 178 -12.08 10.20 -5.44
N ASP A 179 -11.34 10.67 -6.44
CA ASP A 179 -10.07 11.39 -6.29
C ASP A 179 -10.17 12.88 -6.70
N SER A 180 -11.09 13.23 -7.60
CA SER A 180 -11.28 14.59 -8.16
C SER A 180 -12.69 14.83 -8.71
N GLU A 181 -12.98 16.05 -9.16
CA GLU A 181 -14.28 16.45 -9.73
C GLU A 181 -14.60 15.70 -11.03
N PHE A 182 -13.67 15.71 -12.01
CA PHE A 182 -13.85 15.00 -13.28
C PHE A 182 -13.96 13.48 -13.08
N ASP A 183 -13.36 12.96 -12.01
CA ASP A 183 -13.41 11.55 -11.66
C ASP A 183 -14.80 11.18 -11.11
N LEU A 184 -15.44 12.06 -10.33
CA LEU A 184 -16.84 11.90 -9.94
C LEU A 184 -17.78 11.94 -11.15
N GLU A 185 -17.59 12.90 -12.06
CA GLU A 185 -18.36 13.00 -13.32
C GLU A 185 -18.25 11.71 -14.16
N ASN A 186 -17.04 11.16 -14.30
CA ASN A 186 -16.83 9.89 -15.00
C ASN A 186 -17.47 8.69 -14.28
N ILE A 187 -17.55 8.68 -12.94
CA ILE A 187 -18.23 7.61 -12.19
C ILE A 187 -19.74 7.67 -12.41
N VAL A 188 -20.33 8.88 -12.42
CA VAL A 188 -21.74 9.08 -12.76
C VAL A 188 -22.04 8.60 -14.18
N GLU A 189 -21.19 8.91 -15.15
CA GLU A 189 -21.36 8.44 -16.53
C GLU A 189 -21.18 6.91 -16.66
N ALA A 190 -20.20 6.33 -15.97
CA ALA A 190 -20.03 4.88 -15.90
C ALA A 190 -21.23 4.17 -15.28
N SER A 191 -21.87 4.77 -14.27
CA SER A 191 -23.12 4.28 -13.69
C SER A 191 -24.26 4.24 -14.71
N ARG A 192 -24.41 5.31 -15.50
CA ARG A 192 -25.43 5.40 -16.56
C ARG A 192 -25.22 4.37 -17.67
N ILE A 193 -23.97 4.22 -18.13
CA ILE A 193 -23.60 3.25 -19.17
C ILE A 193 -23.82 1.81 -18.70
N SER A 194 -23.50 1.51 -17.43
CA SER A 194 -23.65 0.16 -16.84
C SER A 194 -25.06 -0.16 -16.33
N GLY A 195 -25.90 0.86 -16.12
CA GLY A 195 -27.21 0.73 -15.48
C GLY A 195 -27.14 0.35 -13.99
N LYS A 196 -26.01 0.61 -13.31
CA LYS A 196 -25.78 0.23 -11.90
C LYS A 196 -25.30 1.40 -11.04
N GLN A 197 -25.91 1.55 -9.86
CA GLN A 197 -25.45 2.49 -8.83
C GLN A 197 -24.05 2.09 -8.33
N VAL A 198 -23.15 3.06 -8.18
CA VAL A 198 -21.76 2.84 -7.73
C VAL A 198 -21.61 3.18 -6.25
N ASN A 199 -21.04 2.25 -5.48
CA ASN A 199 -20.67 2.48 -4.08
C ASN A 199 -19.35 3.26 -4.02
N VAL A 200 -19.42 4.54 -3.64
CA VAL A 200 -18.28 5.45 -3.64
C VAL A 200 -17.77 5.80 -2.25
N LEU A 201 -16.46 6.04 -2.15
CA LEU A 201 -15.84 6.67 -0.99
C LEU A 201 -15.11 7.94 -1.43
N LEU A 202 -15.23 9.03 -0.68
CA LEU A 202 -14.46 10.24 -0.97
C LEU A 202 -13.03 10.09 -0.44
N ARG A 203 -12.01 10.21 -1.31
CA ARG A 203 -10.61 10.25 -0.87
C ARG A 203 -10.26 11.64 -0.40
N ILE A 204 -10.22 11.86 0.91
CA ILE A 204 -9.90 13.15 1.52
C ILE A 204 -8.41 13.17 1.91
N ASN A 205 -7.76 14.30 1.69
CA ASN A 205 -6.44 14.59 2.25
C ASN A 205 -6.61 15.22 3.64
N PRO A 206 -6.37 14.50 4.74
CA PRO A 206 -6.51 15.07 6.08
C PRO A 206 -5.44 16.14 6.31
N ASP A 207 -5.84 17.25 6.92
CA ASP A 207 -4.97 18.41 7.19
C ASP A 207 -4.17 18.19 8.48
N VAL A 208 -3.26 17.20 8.43
CA VAL A 208 -2.39 16.84 9.54
C VAL A 208 -1.36 17.96 9.82
N ASP A 209 -1.07 18.20 11.10
CA ASP A 209 -0.18 19.29 11.53
C ASP A 209 1.20 19.20 10.82
N PRO A 210 1.60 20.21 10.01
CA PRO A 210 2.89 20.21 9.33
C PRO A 210 4.10 20.30 10.26
N GLN A 211 3.93 20.71 11.52
CA GLN A 211 5.01 20.70 12.52
C GLN A 211 5.29 19.29 13.04
N VAL A 212 4.26 18.44 13.12
CA VAL A 212 4.38 17.05 13.57
C VAL A 212 4.70 16.12 12.40
N HIS A 213 4.04 16.31 11.25
CA HIS A 213 4.09 15.42 10.09
C HIS A 213 4.49 16.15 8.79
N PRO A 214 5.66 16.83 8.73
CA PRO A 214 6.02 17.74 7.64
C PRO A 214 6.02 17.09 6.26
N TYR A 215 6.47 15.84 6.15
CA TYR A 215 6.48 15.10 4.88
C TYR A 215 5.08 14.74 4.37
N VAL A 216 4.14 14.44 5.26
CA VAL A 216 2.77 14.08 4.88
C VAL A 216 1.95 15.33 4.57
N ALA A 217 2.06 16.39 5.36
CA ALA A 217 1.41 17.67 5.07
C ALA A 217 1.91 18.28 3.75
N THR A 218 3.23 18.31 3.54
CA THR A 218 3.83 18.76 2.26
C THR A 218 3.46 17.82 1.11
N GLY A 219 3.41 16.52 1.39
CA GLY A 219 2.94 15.49 0.47
C GLY A 219 1.53 15.80 -0.01
N ASN A 220 0.56 15.89 0.89
CA ASN A 220 -0.85 16.17 0.63
C ASN A 220 -1.03 17.47 -0.19
N LYS A 221 -0.34 18.56 0.19
CA LYS A 221 -0.48 19.86 -0.49
C LYS A 221 0.05 19.86 -1.93
N ASN A 222 1.11 19.11 -2.20
CA ASN A 222 1.73 18.99 -3.53
C ASN A 222 1.29 17.72 -4.28
N SER A 223 0.34 16.97 -3.71
CA SER A 223 -0.12 15.69 -4.24
C SER A 223 -1.03 15.90 -5.44
N LYS A 224 -0.92 15.01 -6.43
CA LYS A 224 -1.91 14.83 -7.49
C LYS A 224 -3.09 13.93 -7.08
N PHE A 225 -3.17 13.58 -5.80
CA PHE A 225 -4.12 12.62 -5.26
C PHE A 225 -5.02 13.27 -4.22
N GLY A 226 -6.30 12.92 -4.27
CA GLY A 226 -7.26 13.17 -3.20
C GLY A 226 -7.77 14.61 -3.13
N ILE A 227 -8.91 14.72 -2.46
CA ILE A 227 -9.73 15.90 -2.33
C ILE A 227 -9.22 16.72 -1.14
N ARG A 228 -9.02 18.02 -1.37
CA ARG A 228 -8.78 19.00 -0.31
C ARG A 228 -10.05 19.19 0.53
N ASN A 229 -9.93 19.19 1.85
CA ASN A 229 -11.08 19.26 2.76
C ASN A 229 -11.99 20.47 2.50
N GLU A 230 -11.44 21.60 2.02
CA GLU A 230 -12.22 22.81 1.71
C GLU A 230 -13.18 22.64 0.52
N LYS A 231 -13.01 21.59 -0.28
CA LYS A 231 -13.91 21.21 -1.39
C LYS A 231 -14.94 20.15 -0.99
N LEU A 232 -14.92 19.62 0.24
CA LEU A 232 -15.78 18.50 0.65
C LEU A 232 -17.25 18.75 0.35
N GLN A 233 -17.77 19.95 0.62
CA GLN A 233 -19.18 20.27 0.39
C GLN A 233 -19.60 20.10 -1.08
N TRP A 234 -18.76 20.46 -2.04
CA TRP A 234 -19.08 20.27 -3.47
C TRP A 234 -19.31 18.80 -3.81
N PHE A 235 -18.46 17.90 -3.31
CA PHE A 235 -18.62 16.46 -3.51
C PHE A 235 -19.89 15.92 -2.85
N LEU A 236 -20.28 16.45 -1.68
CA LEU A 236 -21.53 16.06 -1.02
C LEU A 236 -22.75 16.55 -1.80
N ASP A 237 -22.74 17.78 -2.30
CA ASP A 237 -23.84 18.35 -3.08
C ASP A 237 -24.04 17.58 -4.41
N GLU A 238 -22.96 17.21 -5.11
CA GLU A 238 -23.02 16.40 -6.33
C GLU A 238 -23.47 14.95 -6.07
N VAL A 239 -23.04 14.31 -4.96
CA VAL A 239 -23.58 12.99 -4.57
C VAL A 239 -25.09 13.07 -4.29
N LYS A 240 -25.56 14.14 -3.64
CA LYS A 240 -27.00 14.40 -3.42
C LYS A 240 -27.77 14.65 -4.72
N ALA A 241 -27.14 15.22 -5.74
CA ALA A 241 -27.72 15.44 -7.06
C ALA A 241 -27.84 14.15 -7.89
N HIS A 242 -27.03 13.13 -7.59
CA HIS A 242 -26.95 11.86 -8.32
C HIS A 242 -27.29 10.61 -7.48
N PRO A 243 -28.46 10.55 -6.81
CA PRO A 243 -28.78 9.46 -5.87
C PRO A 243 -29.08 8.12 -6.56
N ASN A 244 -29.40 8.12 -7.86
CA ASN A 244 -29.59 6.88 -8.62
C ASN A 244 -28.25 6.30 -9.07
N GLU A 245 -27.30 7.16 -9.41
CA GLU A 245 -25.98 6.77 -9.91
C GLU A 245 -24.96 6.49 -8.80
N LEU A 246 -25.05 7.19 -7.67
CA LEU A 246 -24.04 7.16 -6.60
C LEU A 246 -24.63 6.77 -5.25
N LYS A 247 -23.87 5.97 -4.49
CA LYS A 247 -24.08 5.75 -3.06
C LYS A 247 -22.79 6.04 -2.30
N LEU A 248 -22.75 7.14 -1.54
CA LEU A 248 -21.63 7.46 -0.65
C LEU A 248 -21.65 6.56 0.58
N VAL A 249 -20.73 5.60 0.63
CA VAL A 249 -20.63 4.59 1.70
C VAL A 249 -19.49 4.86 2.68
N GLY A 250 -18.54 5.73 2.35
CA GLY A 250 -17.35 5.92 3.19
C GLY A 250 -16.47 7.11 2.85
N ALA A 251 -15.42 7.26 3.66
CA ALA A 251 -14.31 8.17 3.40
C ALA A 251 -12.98 7.39 3.37
N HIS A 252 -12.04 7.85 2.56
CA HIS A 252 -10.73 7.24 2.36
C HIS A 252 -9.61 8.26 2.57
N CYS A 253 -8.50 7.86 3.18
CA CYS A 253 -7.23 8.59 3.12
C CYS A 253 -6.06 7.63 2.88
N HIS A 254 -4.94 8.13 2.34
CA HIS A 254 -3.74 7.33 2.14
C HIS A 254 -2.49 8.17 2.42
N LEU A 255 -1.82 7.87 3.54
CA LEU A 255 -0.87 8.77 4.19
C LEU A 255 0.57 8.67 3.65
N GLY A 256 0.84 7.69 2.77
CA GLY A 256 2.15 7.48 2.14
C GLY A 256 2.57 6.01 2.12
N SER A 257 3.88 5.77 2.02
CA SER A 257 4.47 4.43 2.09
C SER A 257 5.69 4.44 3.00
N THR A 258 6.15 3.26 3.42
CA THR A 258 7.32 3.08 4.31
C THR A 258 7.21 3.85 5.63
N ILE A 259 6.00 3.95 6.18
CA ILE A 259 5.72 4.63 7.44
C ILE A 259 6.21 3.76 8.61
N THR A 260 7.14 4.29 9.40
CA THR A 260 7.80 3.61 10.53
C THR A 260 7.31 4.06 11.91
N LYS A 261 6.28 4.92 11.96
CA LYS A 261 5.68 5.50 13.16
C LYS A 261 4.16 5.50 13.01
N VAL A 262 3.41 5.05 14.01
CA VAL A 262 1.94 4.90 13.90
C VAL A 262 1.15 6.14 14.28
N ASP A 263 1.80 7.11 14.92
CA ASP A 263 1.28 8.41 15.34
C ASP A 263 0.56 9.16 14.19
N ILE A 264 1.08 9.11 12.96
CA ILE A 264 0.41 9.69 11.77
C ILE A 264 -0.94 9.03 11.46
N PHE A 265 -1.09 7.72 11.67
CA PHE A 265 -2.37 7.02 11.41
C PHE A 265 -3.42 7.40 12.45
N ARG A 266 -3.03 7.54 13.72
CA ARG A 266 -3.89 8.08 14.79
C ARG A 266 -4.38 9.48 14.42
N ASP A 267 -3.45 10.39 14.12
CA ASP A 267 -3.74 11.81 13.96
C ASP A 267 -4.59 12.06 12.71
N ALA A 268 -4.33 11.32 11.63
CA ALA A 268 -5.20 11.33 10.45
C ALA A 268 -6.58 10.69 10.70
N ALA A 269 -6.67 9.60 11.49
CA ALA A 269 -7.95 8.95 11.76
C ALA A 269 -8.90 9.80 12.60
N VAL A 270 -8.39 10.63 13.52
CA VAL A 270 -9.18 11.62 14.25
C VAL A 270 -9.87 12.58 13.26
N LEU A 271 -9.10 13.22 12.38
CA LEU A 271 -9.62 14.14 11.37
C LEU A 271 -10.62 13.46 10.41
N MET A 272 -10.32 12.23 9.97
CA MET A 272 -11.21 11.48 9.08
C MET A 272 -12.53 11.10 9.76
N VAL A 273 -12.54 10.83 11.06
CA VAL A 273 -13.78 10.57 11.82
C VAL A 273 -14.58 11.86 12.03
N GLU A 274 -13.94 13.00 12.24
CA GLU A 274 -14.62 14.32 12.26
C GLU A 274 -15.32 14.62 10.92
N TYR A 275 -14.66 14.33 9.80
CA TYR A 275 -15.28 14.45 8.47
C TYR A 275 -16.44 13.45 8.29
N ILE A 276 -16.30 12.20 8.74
CA ILE A 276 -17.39 11.21 8.69
C ILE A 276 -18.59 11.64 9.54
N ASP A 277 -18.36 12.20 10.73
CA ASP A 277 -19.42 12.72 11.60
C ASP A 277 -20.16 13.90 10.94
N GLU A 278 -19.44 14.78 10.22
CA GLU A 278 -20.07 15.85 9.41
C GLU A 278 -20.89 15.29 8.24
N ILE A 279 -20.33 14.36 7.48
CA ILE A 279 -21.02 13.71 6.36
C ILE A 279 -22.30 13.01 6.86
N ARG A 280 -22.25 12.33 8.01
CA ARG A 280 -23.43 11.72 8.63
C ARG A 280 -24.46 12.77 9.09
N ARG A 281 -24.04 13.90 9.68
CA ARG A 281 -24.94 15.02 10.02
C ARG A 281 -25.68 15.57 8.79
N GLN A 282 -25.05 15.53 7.62
CA GLN A 282 -25.67 15.94 6.36
C GLN A 282 -26.60 14.90 5.71
N GLY A 283 -26.83 13.75 6.37
CA GLY A 283 -27.82 12.75 5.97
C GLY A 283 -27.29 11.56 5.15
N PHE A 284 -25.97 11.39 5.00
CA PHE A 284 -25.41 10.26 4.26
C PHE A 284 -25.15 9.05 5.16
N GLU A 285 -25.51 7.85 4.68
CA GLU A 285 -25.31 6.57 5.37
C GLU A 285 -23.86 6.04 5.25
N VAL A 286 -22.91 6.80 5.77
CA VAL A 286 -21.50 6.37 5.83
C VAL A 286 -21.32 5.22 6.81
N SER A 287 -20.73 4.12 6.33
CA SER A 287 -20.46 2.89 7.06
C SER A 287 -19.01 2.40 6.93
N TYR A 288 -18.16 3.03 6.11
CA TYR A 288 -16.76 2.65 5.93
C TYR A 288 -15.78 3.79 6.20
N LEU A 289 -14.71 3.50 6.94
CA LEU A 289 -13.48 4.29 6.97
C LEU A 289 -12.37 3.46 6.31
N ASN A 290 -11.77 3.98 5.24
CA ASN A 290 -10.60 3.40 4.61
C ASN A 290 -9.37 4.25 4.98
N ILE A 291 -8.45 3.69 5.79
CA ILE A 291 -7.23 4.40 6.21
C ILE A 291 -6.04 4.20 5.25
N GLY A 292 -6.28 3.56 4.11
CA GLY A 292 -5.25 3.28 3.14
C GLY A 292 -4.25 2.25 3.66
N GLY A 293 -3.01 2.33 3.18
CA GLY A 293 -1.92 1.46 3.59
C GLY A 293 -0.70 2.28 4.02
N GLY A 294 0.48 1.68 3.86
CA GLY A 294 1.74 2.41 3.97
C GLY A 294 2.67 1.97 5.09
N LEU A 295 2.24 1.09 5.99
CA LEU A 295 3.07 0.50 7.04
C LEU A 295 4.40 -0.04 6.47
N GLY A 296 5.50 0.32 7.12
CA GLY A 296 6.86 -0.04 6.73
C GLY A 296 7.25 -1.47 7.08
N ILE A 297 8.46 -1.85 6.68
CA ILE A 297 9.17 -3.08 7.05
C ILE A 297 10.66 -2.76 7.26
N ASP A 298 11.41 -3.62 7.95
CA ASP A 298 12.85 -3.42 8.15
C ASP A 298 13.63 -3.90 6.92
N TYR A 299 13.93 -2.97 6.02
CA TYR A 299 14.82 -3.22 4.88
C TYR A 299 16.30 -3.33 5.26
N TYR A 300 16.69 -2.86 6.45
CA TYR A 300 18.10 -2.74 6.86
C TYR A 300 18.64 -3.99 7.56
N HIS A 301 17.75 -4.83 8.09
CA HIS A 301 18.08 -6.07 8.82
C HIS A 301 19.00 -5.81 10.03
N ALA A 302 18.93 -4.59 10.58
CA ALA A 302 19.78 -4.09 11.66
C ALA A 302 19.10 -4.18 13.05
N GLY A 303 18.00 -4.92 13.15
CA GLY A 303 17.22 -5.06 14.38
C GLY A 303 16.33 -3.85 14.68
N ALA A 304 15.90 -3.12 13.65
CA ALA A 304 15.03 -1.95 13.84
C ALA A 304 13.65 -2.40 14.36
N VAL A 305 13.26 -1.91 15.53
CA VAL A 305 11.91 -2.17 16.07
C VAL A 305 10.91 -1.27 15.36
N LEU A 306 10.11 -1.87 14.47
CA LEU A 306 9.06 -1.20 13.72
C LEU A 306 7.66 -1.52 14.26
N PRO A 307 6.68 -0.63 14.07
CA PRO A 307 5.30 -0.89 14.46
C PRO A 307 4.72 -2.10 13.71
N THR A 308 4.00 -2.94 14.45
CA THR A 308 3.30 -4.11 13.94
C THR A 308 1.92 -3.74 13.37
N PRO A 309 1.24 -4.66 12.65
CA PRO A 309 -0.19 -4.53 12.35
C PRO A 309 -1.04 -4.21 13.59
N MET A 310 -0.74 -4.81 14.75
CA MET A 310 -1.47 -4.56 16.00
C MET A 310 -1.27 -3.11 16.49
N ASP A 311 -0.04 -2.59 16.45
CA ASP A 311 0.25 -1.20 16.82
C ASP A 311 -0.51 -0.22 15.91
N LEU A 312 -0.59 -0.51 14.61
CA LEU A 312 -1.37 0.27 13.65
C LEU A 312 -2.88 0.22 13.95
N ILE A 313 -3.49 -0.96 14.09
CA ILE A 313 -4.95 -1.03 14.30
C ILE A 313 -5.34 -0.41 15.66
N ASN A 314 -4.49 -0.53 16.68
CA ASN A 314 -4.75 0.08 17.98
C ASN A 314 -4.79 1.62 17.94
N THR A 315 -4.22 2.30 16.92
CA THR A 315 -4.38 3.75 16.80
C THR A 315 -5.77 4.19 16.33
N VAL A 316 -6.57 3.28 15.75
CA VAL A 316 -7.88 3.60 15.16
C VAL A 316 -9.05 2.81 15.76
N ARG A 317 -8.78 1.72 16.49
CA ARG A 317 -9.77 0.77 17.00
C ARG A 317 -10.94 1.45 17.73
N GLU A 318 -10.66 2.27 18.74
CA GLU A 318 -11.71 2.91 19.55
C GLU A 318 -12.53 3.93 18.75
N LEU A 319 -11.88 4.69 17.86
CA LEU A 319 -12.54 5.64 16.97
C LEU A 319 -13.52 4.92 16.02
N VAL A 320 -13.07 3.82 15.40
CA VAL A 320 -13.88 2.98 14.50
C VAL A 320 -15.07 2.36 15.24
N LEU A 321 -14.82 1.73 16.40
CA LEU A 321 -15.87 1.07 17.19
C LEU A 321 -16.91 2.06 17.74
N SER A 322 -16.47 3.22 18.27
CA SER A 322 -17.38 4.25 18.81
C SER A 322 -18.28 4.89 17.76
N ARG A 323 -18.01 4.67 16.47
CA ARG A 323 -18.79 5.18 15.33
C ARG A 323 -19.48 4.08 14.53
N ASP A 324 -19.41 2.83 14.97
CA ASP A 324 -19.93 1.66 14.27
C ASP A 324 -19.50 1.60 12.79
N LEU A 325 -18.22 1.86 12.55
CA LEU A 325 -17.62 1.86 11.20
C LEU A 325 -17.02 0.49 10.87
N ASN A 326 -17.10 0.12 9.59
CA ASN A 326 -16.27 -0.94 9.02
C ASN A 326 -14.91 -0.34 8.61
N LEU A 327 -13.81 -0.99 9.00
CA LEU A 327 -12.46 -0.52 8.70
C LEU A 327 -11.88 -1.21 7.45
N ILE A 328 -11.55 -0.43 6.43
CA ILE A 328 -10.76 -0.90 5.28
C ILE A 328 -9.29 -0.49 5.51
N ILE A 329 -8.39 -1.44 5.30
CA ILE A 329 -6.95 -1.19 5.20
C ILE A 329 -6.45 -1.66 3.84
N GLU A 330 -5.45 -0.97 3.28
CA GLU A 330 -4.87 -1.24 1.95
C GLU A 330 -3.39 -1.68 1.99
N PRO A 331 -3.00 -2.70 2.79
CA PRO A 331 -1.61 -3.12 2.88
C PRO A 331 -1.14 -3.77 1.57
N GLY A 332 0.04 -3.34 1.11
CA GLY A 332 0.79 -3.96 0.02
C GLY A 332 2.15 -4.44 0.53
N ARG A 333 3.05 -3.48 0.75
CA ARG A 333 4.43 -3.73 1.22
C ARG A 333 4.49 -4.65 2.46
N SER A 334 3.73 -4.33 3.50
CA SER A 334 3.71 -5.08 4.76
C SER A 334 3.11 -6.49 4.65
N LEU A 335 2.38 -6.80 3.57
CA LEU A 335 1.91 -8.17 3.30
C LEU A 335 2.91 -9.00 2.49
N ILE A 336 3.60 -8.40 1.50
CA ILE A 336 4.33 -9.19 0.49
C ILE A 336 5.84 -8.95 0.42
N ALA A 337 6.38 -7.82 0.90
CA ALA A 337 7.78 -7.45 0.68
C ALA A 337 8.79 -8.47 1.27
N ASN A 338 8.74 -8.68 2.58
CA ASN A 338 9.63 -9.57 3.35
C ASN A 338 9.36 -11.07 3.15
N THR A 339 8.51 -11.42 2.19
CA THR A 339 8.21 -12.81 1.83
C THR A 339 9.19 -13.33 0.78
N CYS A 340 10.01 -12.46 0.17
CA CYS A 340 10.71 -12.79 -1.07
C CYS A 340 12.15 -12.26 -1.13
N CYS A 341 13.02 -13.09 -1.70
CA CYS A 341 14.34 -12.67 -2.18
C CYS A 341 14.37 -12.70 -3.71
N PHE A 342 15.02 -11.70 -4.30
CA PHE A 342 15.45 -11.75 -5.68
C PHE A 342 16.77 -12.51 -5.73
N VAL A 343 16.72 -13.75 -6.18
CA VAL A 343 17.87 -14.67 -6.21
C VAL A 343 18.59 -14.48 -7.51
N ASN A 344 19.76 -13.87 -7.37
CA ASN A 344 20.69 -13.56 -8.43
C ASN A 344 21.91 -14.47 -8.34
N HIS A 345 22.88 -14.12 -9.17
CA HIS A 345 24.09 -14.86 -9.27
C HIS A 345 25.31 -13.94 -9.63
N VAL A 346 26.55 -13.99 -9.08
CA VAL A 346 27.79 -13.20 -9.41
C VAL A 346 28.67 -13.59 -10.67
N THR A 347 28.87 -12.84 -11.78
CA THR A 347 29.74 -13.29 -12.95
C THR A 347 31.19 -13.28 -12.57
N GLY A 348 31.54 -12.27 -11.80
CA GLY A 348 32.90 -12.02 -11.42
C GLY A 348 32.97 -10.80 -10.52
N VAL A 349 34.18 -10.61 -10.03
CA VAL A 349 34.56 -9.47 -9.20
C VAL A 349 35.54 -8.64 -10.01
N LYS A 350 35.38 -7.31 -9.99
CA LYS A 350 36.33 -6.39 -10.60
C LYS A 350 36.61 -5.21 -9.69
N THR A 351 37.74 -4.54 -9.91
CA THR A 351 38.04 -3.24 -9.28
C THR A 351 38.25 -2.19 -10.36
N ASN A 352 38.05 -0.92 -10.01
CA ASN A 352 38.53 0.22 -10.81
C ASN A 352 39.72 0.94 -10.15
N GLY A 353 40.34 0.33 -9.14
CA GLY A 353 41.40 0.91 -8.32
C GLY A 353 40.88 1.60 -7.05
N THR A 354 39.69 2.23 -7.11
CA THR A 354 39.08 2.95 -5.97
C THR A 354 37.94 2.17 -5.31
N LYS A 355 37.19 1.41 -6.12
CA LYS A 355 36.03 0.61 -5.70
C LYS A 355 36.11 -0.81 -6.25
N ASN A 356 35.61 -1.75 -5.45
CA ASN A 356 35.41 -3.13 -5.84
C ASN A 356 33.94 -3.35 -6.20
N PHE A 357 33.69 -4.22 -7.18
CA PHE A 357 32.38 -4.49 -7.75
C PHE A 357 32.12 -5.98 -7.83
N ILE A 358 30.95 -6.40 -7.37
CA ILE A 358 30.39 -7.75 -7.58
C ILE A 358 29.36 -7.62 -8.71
N VAL A 359 29.54 -8.37 -9.80
CA VAL A 359 28.72 -8.27 -11.02
C VAL A 359 27.62 -9.38 -10.95
N ILE A 360 26.27 -9.17 -11.03
CA ILE A 360 25.19 -10.14 -10.61
C ILE A 360 23.88 -10.38 -11.46
N ASP A 361 23.52 -11.60 -11.93
CA ASP A 361 22.70 -11.89 -13.15
C ASP A 361 21.36 -11.18 -13.37
N GLY A 362 20.71 -10.62 -12.36
CA GLY A 362 19.68 -9.59 -12.51
C GLY A 362 20.23 -8.19 -12.83
N SER A 363 19.38 -7.18 -12.67
CA SER A 363 19.68 -5.77 -12.94
C SER A 363 18.53 -4.86 -12.49
N MET A 364 18.64 -3.56 -12.79
CA MET A 364 17.54 -2.61 -12.70
C MET A 364 16.33 -2.93 -13.60
N ALA A 365 16.49 -3.77 -14.64
CA ALA A 365 15.38 -4.22 -15.47
C ALA A 365 14.41 -5.09 -14.66
N GLU A 366 14.94 -6.00 -13.83
CA GLU A 366 14.15 -6.84 -12.94
C GLU A 366 13.77 -6.15 -11.63
N LEU A 367 14.68 -5.37 -11.04
CA LEU A 367 14.54 -4.77 -9.71
C LEU A 367 15.03 -3.31 -9.72
N ILE A 368 14.13 -2.40 -10.08
CA ILE A 368 14.47 -0.98 -10.29
C ILE A 368 14.58 -0.14 -8.99
N ARG A 369 14.09 -0.64 -7.84
CA ARG A 369 13.90 0.15 -6.61
C ARG A 369 15.15 0.91 -6.13
N PRO A 370 16.36 0.32 -6.05
CA PRO A 370 17.56 1.05 -5.63
C PRO A 370 17.87 2.23 -6.55
N SER A 371 17.73 2.04 -7.87
CA SER A 371 18.02 3.09 -8.86
C SER A 371 16.95 4.17 -8.96
N LEU A 372 15.69 3.87 -8.63
CA LEU A 372 14.56 4.80 -8.79
C LEU A 372 14.26 5.62 -7.53
N TYR A 373 14.66 5.12 -6.35
CA TYR A 373 14.28 5.67 -5.05
C TYR A 373 15.45 5.82 -4.07
N ASP A 374 16.69 5.56 -4.51
CA ASP A 374 17.86 5.37 -3.63
C ASP A 374 17.59 4.38 -2.48
N ALA A 375 16.74 3.38 -2.75
CA ALA A 375 16.20 2.49 -1.72
C ALA A 375 17.19 1.39 -1.35
N TYR A 376 17.52 1.30 -0.06
CA TYR A 376 18.22 0.16 0.50
C TYR A 376 17.35 -1.11 0.44
N GLN A 377 17.99 -2.23 0.10
CA GLN A 377 17.52 -3.60 0.33
C GLN A 377 18.74 -4.40 0.78
N HIS A 378 18.59 -5.25 1.81
CA HIS A 378 19.69 -6.05 2.31
C HIS A 378 20.18 -7.06 1.25
N ILE A 379 21.48 -7.37 1.28
CA ILE A 379 22.14 -8.27 0.32
C ILE A 379 23.05 -9.22 1.09
N GLU A 380 22.93 -10.52 0.85
CA GLU A 380 23.86 -11.54 1.36
C GLU A 380 24.23 -12.59 0.28
N LEU A 381 25.26 -13.38 0.59
CA LEU A 381 25.64 -14.54 -0.21
C LEU A 381 24.82 -15.77 0.20
N VAL A 382 24.34 -16.49 -0.83
CA VAL A 382 23.54 -17.73 -0.74
C VAL A 382 24.27 -18.84 0.02
N SER A 383 25.59 -18.93 -0.17
CA SER A 383 26.47 -19.89 0.50
C SER A 383 27.33 -19.18 1.56
N PRO A 384 27.85 -19.89 2.59
CA PRO A 384 28.77 -19.28 3.52
C PRO A 384 30.12 -18.98 2.82
N PRO A 385 30.85 -17.94 3.26
CA PRO A 385 32.25 -17.80 2.89
C PRO A 385 33.07 -18.99 3.43
N ALA A 386 34.19 -19.30 2.78
CA ALA A 386 35.19 -20.21 3.35
C ALA A 386 35.74 -19.64 4.67
N PRO A 387 36.18 -20.48 5.63
CA PRO A 387 36.64 -20.00 6.95
C PRO A 387 37.78 -18.96 6.92
N GLU A 388 38.57 -18.94 5.85
CA GLU A 388 39.72 -18.04 5.64
C GLU A 388 39.42 -16.87 4.69
N ALA A 389 38.15 -16.64 4.31
CA ALA A 389 37.80 -15.61 3.34
C ALA A 389 37.97 -14.18 3.92
N GLU A 390 38.72 -13.34 3.20
CA GLU A 390 38.88 -11.93 3.56
C GLU A 390 37.57 -11.13 3.38
N VAL A 391 37.29 -10.24 4.33
CA VAL A 391 36.11 -9.36 4.28
C VAL A 391 36.48 -8.05 3.59
N SER A 392 35.74 -7.70 2.54
CA SER A 392 35.93 -6.47 1.75
C SER A 392 34.60 -5.78 1.45
N LYS A 393 34.65 -4.46 1.21
CA LYS A 393 33.48 -3.68 0.76
C LYS A 393 33.34 -3.77 -0.76
N PHE A 394 32.12 -3.96 -1.24
CA PHE A 394 31.79 -4.07 -2.66
C PHE A 394 30.52 -3.28 -2.99
N ASP A 395 30.49 -2.65 -4.17
CA ASP A 395 29.28 -2.21 -4.84
C ASP A 395 28.73 -3.39 -5.68
N VAL A 396 27.42 -3.59 -5.72
CA VAL A 396 26.77 -4.71 -6.45
C VAL A 396 26.13 -4.16 -7.75
N VAL A 397 26.49 -4.71 -8.91
CA VAL A 397 26.20 -4.19 -10.29
C VAL A 397 26.05 -5.34 -11.31
N GLY A 398 25.73 -5.12 -12.60
CA GLY A 398 25.87 -6.08 -13.75
C GLY A 398 25.33 -7.53 -13.57
N PRO A 399 25.71 -8.59 -14.37
CA PRO A 399 25.21 -10.02 -14.30
C PRO A 399 26.12 -11.22 -13.71
N GLY A 400 25.67 -12.52 -13.48
CA GLY A 400 26.38 -13.90 -13.39
C GLY A 400 26.04 -15.21 -12.51
N ALA A 401 26.83 -15.68 -11.47
CA ALA A 401 26.85 -16.92 -10.53
C ALA A 401 26.78 -16.79 -8.91
N GLY A 402 25.63 -17.00 -8.17
CA GLY A 402 25.26 -16.93 -6.66
C GLY A 402 25.13 -15.64 -5.71
N LEU A 403 24.00 -14.87 -5.60
CA LEU A 403 23.76 -13.77 -4.57
C LEU A 403 22.26 -13.42 -4.33
N VAL A 404 21.79 -13.02 -3.12
CA VAL A 404 20.37 -12.61 -2.88
C VAL A 404 20.18 -11.13 -2.53
N VAL A 405 19.07 -10.55 -3.01
CA VAL A 405 18.54 -9.23 -2.57
C VAL A 405 17.23 -9.44 -1.82
N HIS A 406 17.17 -9.02 -0.55
CA HIS A 406 16.05 -9.26 0.37
C HIS A 406 14.86 -8.32 0.15
N ASP A 407 13.73 -8.66 0.76
CA ASP A 407 12.50 -7.86 0.80
C ASP A 407 11.94 -7.48 -0.57
N ALA A 408 12.23 -8.33 -1.56
CA ALA A 408 12.02 -8.06 -2.96
C ALA A 408 10.60 -8.40 -3.45
N GLY A 409 9.67 -8.72 -2.54
CA GLY A 409 8.32 -9.15 -2.91
C GLY A 409 7.37 -8.03 -3.30
N ALA A 410 7.68 -6.76 -2.97
CA ALA A 410 6.81 -5.61 -3.21
C ALA A 410 7.50 -4.52 -4.03
N TYR A 411 6.88 -4.12 -5.15
CA TYR A 411 7.35 -3.08 -6.07
C TYR A 411 8.70 -3.41 -6.74
N CYS A 412 8.98 -4.70 -6.91
CA CYS A 412 10.12 -5.22 -7.67
C CYS A 412 9.62 -5.83 -8.98
N MET A 413 9.14 -7.08 -8.96
CA MET A 413 8.61 -7.73 -10.17
C MET A 413 7.42 -6.99 -10.82
N SER A 414 6.58 -6.30 -10.03
CA SER A 414 5.49 -5.46 -10.58
C SER A 414 5.99 -4.20 -11.30
N MET A 415 7.26 -3.84 -11.12
CA MET A 415 7.96 -2.75 -11.79
C MET A 415 9.04 -3.26 -12.77
N ALA A 416 9.12 -4.57 -13.01
CA ALA A 416 10.09 -5.15 -13.93
C ALA A 416 9.77 -4.80 -15.38
N SER A 417 10.82 -4.53 -16.15
CA SER A 417 10.80 -4.17 -17.57
C SER A 417 11.66 -5.13 -18.39
N THR A 418 11.56 -5.05 -19.72
CA THR A 418 12.45 -5.76 -20.65
C THR A 418 13.56 -4.85 -21.19
N TYR A 419 14.02 -3.88 -20.37
CA TYR A 419 15.13 -2.99 -20.74
C TYR A 419 16.39 -3.80 -21.10
N ASN A 420 17.14 -3.35 -22.10
CA ASN A 420 18.25 -4.11 -22.72
C ASN A 420 17.86 -5.52 -23.22
N LEU A 421 16.59 -5.73 -23.58
CA LEU A 421 16.02 -7.05 -23.96
C LEU A 421 16.24 -8.13 -22.88
N LYS A 422 16.34 -7.70 -21.61
CA LYS A 422 16.50 -8.57 -20.46
C LYS A 422 15.12 -9.07 -20.02
N MET A 423 14.73 -10.22 -20.57
CA MET A 423 13.39 -10.77 -20.43
C MET A 423 13.05 -11.12 -18.98
N ARG A 424 11.79 -10.89 -18.57
CA ARG A 424 11.41 -10.92 -17.15
C ARG A 424 11.58 -12.33 -16.55
N PRO A 425 12.06 -12.41 -15.30
CA PRO A 425 12.45 -13.68 -14.68
C PRO A 425 11.25 -14.57 -14.33
N PRO A 426 11.47 -15.89 -14.14
CA PRO A 426 10.48 -16.77 -13.55
C PRO A 426 10.29 -16.44 -12.05
N GLU A 427 9.16 -16.88 -11.51
CA GLU A 427 8.84 -16.76 -10.09
C GLU A 427 8.52 -18.15 -9.51
N TYR A 428 9.04 -18.42 -8.31
CA TYR A 428 8.83 -19.66 -7.56
C TYR A 428 8.43 -19.34 -6.12
N TRP A 429 7.65 -20.21 -5.48
CA TRP A 429 7.49 -20.17 -4.03
C TRP A 429 7.94 -21.47 -3.36
N VAL A 430 8.20 -21.37 -2.05
CA VAL A 430 8.39 -22.49 -1.13
C VAL A 430 7.12 -22.64 -0.29
N GLU A 431 6.62 -23.88 -0.22
CA GLU A 431 5.46 -24.32 0.57
C GLU A 431 5.85 -24.63 2.04
N ASP A 432 4.88 -24.93 2.91
CA ASP A 432 5.13 -25.29 4.33
C ASP A 432 5.95 -26.58 4.51
N ASP A 433 5.87 -27.51 3.56
CA ASP A 433 6.64 -28.77 3.53
C ASP A 433 8.05 -28.61 2.91
N GLY A 434 8.42 -27.40 2.51
CA GLY A 434 9.68 -27.11 1.81
C GLY A 434 9.66 -27.39 0.32
N SER A 435 8.56 -27.88 -0.26
CA SER A 435 8.47 -28.11 -1.70
C SER A 435 8.47 -26.79 -2.49
N ILE A 436 9.10 -26.80 -3.66
CA ILE A 436 9.25 -25.62 -4.52
C ILE A 436 8.28 -25.72 -5.70
N THR A 437 7.40 -24.73 -5.85
CA THR A 437 6.43 -24.65 -6.95
C THR A 437 6.69 -23.42 -7.81
N LYS A 438 6.66 -23.59 -9.13
CA LYS A 438 6.75 -22.49 -10.09
C LYS A 438 5.41 -21.75 -10.19
N ILE A 439 5.44 -20.45 -9.95
CA ILE A 439 4.26 -19.57 -9.95
C ILE A 439 4.27 -18.53 -11.08
N ARG A 440 5.36 -18.43 -11.86
CA ARG A 440 5.40 -17.71 -13.14
C ARG A 440 6.42 -18.30 -14.11
N HIS A 441 6.09 -18.30 -15.39
CA HIS A 441 7.03 -18.60 -16.47
C HIS A 441 8.03 -17.45 -16.67
N ALA A 442 9.26 -17.78 -17.05
CA ALA A 442 10.20 -16.77 -17.53
C ALA A 442 9.72 -16.31 -18.92
N GLU A 443 9.88 -15.03 -19.24
CA GLU A 443 9.70 -14.57 -20.62
C GLU A 443 10.85 -15.04 -21.51
N THR A 444 10.57 -15.20 -22.80
CA THR A 444 11.57 -15.56 -23.80
C THR A 444 11.83 -14.41 -24.78
N PHE A 445 12.82 -14.56 -25.65
CA PHE A 445 13.08 -13.54 -26.69
C PHE A 445 11.93 -13.46 -27.71
N GLU A 446 11.29 -14.60 -27.96
CA GLU A 446 10.13 -14.73 -28.83
C GLU A 446 8.92 -13.95 -28.30
N ASP A 447 8.78 -13.79 -26.98
CA ASP A 447 7.74 -12.91 -26.40
C ASP A 447 7.90 -11.44 -26.79
N HIS A 448 9.14 -10.98 -27.04
CA HIS A 448 9.39 -9.65 -27.59
C HIS A 448 9.11 -9.59 -29.10
N LEU A 449 9.48 -10.64 -29.86
CA LEU A 449 9.20 -10.70 -31.30
C LEU A 449 7.70 -10.67 -31.62
N ARG A 450 6.85 -11.22 -30.73
CA ARG A 450 5.39 -11.23 -30.87
C ARG A 450 4.77 -9.83 -31.07
N PHE A 451 5.41 -8.75 -30.64
CA PHE A 451 4.93 -7.38 -30.88
C PHE A 451 5.07 -6.91 -32.34
N PHE A 452 5.88 -7.60 -33.15
CA PHE A 452 6.15 -7.26 -34.55
C PHE A 452 5.63 -8.31 -35.55
N ASN A 453 5.00 -9.38 -35.07
CA ASN A 453 4.53 -10.48 -35.92
C ASN A 453 3.45 -10.00 -36.91
N GLY A 454 3.80 -9.94 -38.20
CA GLY A 454 2.88 -9.56 -39.28
C GLY A 454 2.75 -8.05 -39.52
N LEU A 455 3.64 -7.23 -38.93
CA LEU A 455 3.90 -5.85 -39.33
C LEU A 455 4.93 -5.82 -40.46
#